data_AF-A0A971N0C2-F1
#
_entry.id   AF-A0A971N0C2-F1
#
_cell.length_a   1.000
_cell.length_b   1.000
_cell.length_c   1.000
_cell.angle_alpha   90.00
_cell.angle_beta   90.00
_cell.angle_gamma   90.00
#
_symmetry.space_group_name_H-M   'P 1'
#
loop_
_entity.id
_entity.type
_entity.pdbx_description
1 polymer ?
#
loop_
_entity_poly.entity_id
_entity_poly.type
_entity_poly.pdbx_seq_one_letter_code
_entity_poly.pdbx_strand_id
1 'polypeptide(L)'
;MKQRVAKLICHIVVCAIIATLLFSLLSCDRNIGNENTDKANIIYSVDESSPYEEIISEILPSHSFKKEERINSLFSYLNEGFAVEAFDVQAFSAAEAGVASKWYPQYLATVVIAVDRNLTDVKIGGWIDLLGVKEDVALFYEQPYTQLIMSAISYGLEGENYSLDSAVSLLRGLQYKER
;
A
#
# COMPACT_ATOMS: atom_id res chain seq x y z
N MET A 1 -3.00 -61.72 -40.56
CA MET A 1 -3.91 -60.58 -40.28
C MET A 1 -3.68 -59.96 -38.89
N LYS A 2 -3.74 -60.73 -37.80
CA LYS A 2 -3.53 -60.26 -36.40
C LYS A 2 -2.21 -59.49 -36.16
N GLN A 3 -1.11 -59.94 -36.76
CA GLN A 3 0.22 -59.33 -36.57
C GLN A 3 0.38 -57.95 -37.23
N ARG A 4 -0.36 -57.69 -38.31
CA ARG A 4 -0.40 -56.37 -38.97
C ARG A 4 -1.24 -55.37 -38.15
N VAL A 5 -2.34 -55.85 -37.58
CA VAL A 5 -3.20 -55.05 -36.68
C VAL A 5 -2.46 -54.68 -35.40
N ALA A 6 -1.70 -55.61 -34.80
CA ALA A 6 -0.89 -55.32 -33.62
C ALA A 6 0.22 -54.27 -33.88
N LYS A 7 0.89 -54.34 -35.04
CA LYS A 7 1.88 -53.31 -35.45
C LYS A 7 1.22 -51.96 -35.70
N LEU A 8 0.02 -51.94 -36.28
CA LEU A 8 -0.75 -50.72 -36.54
C LEU A 8 -1.18 -50.06 -35.22
N ILE A 9 -1.69 -50.84 -34.27
CA ILE A 9 -2.07 -50.35 -32.93
C ILE A 9 -0.83 -49.80 -32.20
N CYS A 10 0.30 -50.51 -32.26
CA CYS A 10 1.54 -50.04 -31.65
C CYS A 10 2.04 -48.72 -32.26
N HIS A 11 1.96 -48.56 -33.59
CA HIS A 11 2.25 -47.28 -34.25
C HIS A 11 1.31 -46.16 -33.81
N ILE A 12 0.00 -46.43 -33.71
CA ILE A 12 -0.98 -45.42 -33.28
C ILE A 12 -0.71 -44.97 -31.84
N VAL A 13 -0.42 -45.90 -30.93
CA VAL A 13 -0.10 -45.59 -29.53
C VAL A 13 1.20 -44.79 -29.42
N VAL A 14 2.24 -45.15 -30.17
CA VAL A 14 3.50 -44.40 -30.20
C VAL A 14 3.29 -42.99 -30.75
N CYS A 15 2.52 -42.84 -31.83
CA CYS A 15 2.18 -41.53 -32.38
C CYS A 15 1.36 -40.69 -31.39
N ALA A 16 0.43 -41.29 -30.65
CA ALA A 16 -0.35 -40.58 -29.64
C ALA A 16 0.52 -40.08 -28.46
N ILE A 17 1.48 -40.89 -28.01
CA ILE A 17 2.43 -40.51 -26.94
C ILE A 17 3.38 -39.39 -27.42
N ILE A 18 3.86 -39.47 -28.66
CA ILE A 18 4.70 -38.42 -29.24
C ILE A 18 3.89 -37.13 -29.40
N ALA A 19 2.62 -37.21 -29.81
CA ALA A 19 1.75 -36.06 -29.92
C ALA A 19 1.44 -35.40 -28.57
N THR A 20 1.22 -36.18 -27.51
CA THR A 20 1.03 -35.62 -26.15
C THR A 20 2.31 -35.00 -25.60
N LEU A 21 3.47 -35.60 -25.84
CA LEU A 21 4.77 -35.03 -25.48
C LEU A 21 5.06 -33.72 -26.25
N LEU A 22 4.75 -33.67 -27.55
CA LEU A 22 4.86 -32.46 -28.36
C LEU A 22 3.88 -31.37 -27.90
N PHE A 23 2.64 -31.72 -27.55
CA PHE A 23 1.69 -30.77 -26.96
C PHE A 23 2.17 -30.24 -25.61
N SER A 24 2.76 -31.09 -24.76
CA SER A 24 3.33 -30.64 -23.48
C SER A 24 4.55 -29.73 -23.65
N LEU A 25 5.36 -29.94 -24.70
CA LEU A 25 6.53 -29.10 -25.00
C LEU A 25 6.14 -27.79 -25.70
N LEU A 26 5.08 -27.79 -26.52
CA LEU A 26 4.50 -26.59 -27.14
C LEU A 26 3.67 -25.74 -26.18
N SER A 27 3.23 -26.29 -25.04
CA SER A 27 2.58 -25.53 -23.96
C SER A 27 3.55 -24.80 -23.03
N CYS A 28 4.86 -24.95 -23.21
CA CYS A 28 5.86 -24.19 -22.45
C CYS A 28 6.41 -22.97 -23.20
N ASP A 29 5.93 -22.66 -24.42
CA ASP A 29 6.48 -21.57 -25.24
C ASP A 29 5.41 -20.59 -25.72
N ARG A 30 4.61 -20.11 -24.75
CA ARG A 30 3.71 -18.96 -24.93
C ARG A 30 4.09 -17.86 -23.95
N ASN A 31 5.26 -17.27 -24.15
CA ASN A 31 5.61 -15.91 -23.71
C ASN A 31 6.91 -15.41 -24.37
N ILE A 32 7.00 -15.55 -25.70
CA ILE A 32 7.97 -14.81 -26.51
C ILE A 32 7.16 -13.99 -27.50
N GLY A 33 7.04 -12.69 -27.22
CA GLY A 33 6.31 -11.75 -28.05
C GLY A 33 5.27 -10.94 -27.29
N ASN A 34 5.66 -10.29 -26.20
CA ASN A 34 5.24 -8.91 -26.02
C ASN A 34 6.49 -8.13 -25.62
N GLU A 35 6.81 -7.10 -26.37
CA GLU A 35 7.76 -6.09 -25.91
C GLU A 35 7.24 -5.62 -24.55
N ASN A 36 7.97 -5.94 -23.47
CA ASN A 36 7.70 -5.41 -22.14
C ASN A 36 7.91 -3.90 -22.18
N THR A 37 6.91 -3.17 -22.66
CA THR A 37 6.52 -1.89 -22.11
C THR A 37 5.59 -2.15 -20.93
N ASP A 38 5.98 -3.04 -20.01
CA ASP A 38 5.41 -3.13 -18.68
C ASP A 38 5.89 -1.88 -17.94
N LYS A 39 5.20 -0.77 -18.22
CA LYS A 39 5.29 0.44 -17.41
C LYS A 39 4.77 0.04 -16.04
N ALA A 40 5.66 -0.07 -15.05
CA ALA A 40 5.23 -0.28 -13.69
C ALA A 40 4.22 0.83 -13.32
N ASN A 41 3.00 0.40 -13.01
CA ASN A 41 1.91 1.30 -12.67
C ASN A 41 1.93 1.49 -11.16
N ILE A 42 2.04 2.73 -10.70
CA ILE A 42 2.03 3.06 -9.27
C ILE A 42 0.58 3.35 -8.86
N ILE A 43 0.05 2.56 -7.93
CA ILE A 43 -1.18 2.90 -7.22
C ILE A 43 -0.82 3.72 -6.00
N TYR A 44 -1.56 4.80 -5.77
CA TYR A 44 -1.38 5.62 -4.59
C TYR A 44 -2.71 6.03 -3.96
N SER A 45 -2.65 6.29 -2.65
CA SER A 45 -3.78 6.85 -1.93
C SER A 45 -3.83 8.36 -2.13
N VAL A 46 -5.04 8.90 -2.31
CA VAL A 46 -5.23 10.34 -2.25
C VAL A 46 -5.69 10.72 -0.85
N ASP A 47 -4.78 11.35 -0.11
CA ASP A 47 -5.20 12.35 0.86
C ASP A 47 -5.59 13.64 0.10
N GLU A 48 -6.57 14.40 0.60
CA GLU A 48 -7.13 15.58 -0.08
C GLU A 48 -6.09 16.66 -0.43
N SER A 49 -4.85 16.55 0.05
CA SER A 49 -3.77 17.54 -0.11
C SER A 49 -2.45 16.92 -0.59
N SER A 50 -2.45 15.70 -1.14
CA SER A 50 -1.22 14.95 -1.36
C SER A 50 -0.46 15.47 -2.59
N PRO A 51 0.78 15.98 -2.45
CA PRO A 51 1.63 16.31 -3.59
C PRO A 51 2.32 15.07 -4.17
N TYR A 52 1.95 13.86 -3.72
CA TYR A 52 2.68 12.64 -4.02
C TYR A 52 2.79 12.37 -5.53
N GLU A 53 1.68 12.43 -6.28
CA GLU A 53 1.71 12.21 -7.72
C GLU A 53 2.61 13.22 -8.43
N GLU A 54 2.49 14.51 -8.10
CA GLU A 54 3.31 15.58 -8.67
C GLU A 54 4.80 15.27 -8.47
N ILE A 55 5.22 15.06 -7.22
CA ILE A 55 6.63 14.82 -6.85
C ILE A 55 7.15 13.53 -7.50
N ILE A 56 6.42 12.42 -7.42
CA ILE A 56 6.91 11.14 -7.94
C ILE A 56 6.88 11.10 -9.46
N SER A 57 5.99 11.84 -10.11
CA SER A 57 5.98 11.94 -11.58
C SER A 57 7.24 12.61 -12.13
N GLU A 58 7.84 13.55 -11.39
CA GLU A 58 9.14 14.14 -11.76
C GLU A 58 10.29 13.15 -11.61
N ILE A 59 10.26 12.32 -10.58
CA ILE A 59 11.31 11.32 -10.28
C ILE A 59 11.20 10.12 -11.21
N LEU A 60 9.98 9.70 -11.54
CA LEU A 60 9.64 8.50 -12.31
C LEU A 60 8.78 8.84 -13.55
N PRO A 61 9.27 9.68 -14.48
CA PRO A 61 8.48 10.21 -15.59
C PRO A 61 8.03 9.16 -16.61
N SER A 62 8.63 7.97 -16.57
CA SER A 62 8.25 6.83 -17.42
C SER A 62 7.14 5.96 -16.84
N HIS A 63 6.72 6.21 -15.58
CA HIS A 63 5.71 5.43 -14.88
C HIS A 63 4.33 6.07 -15.05
N SER A 64 3.30 5.23 -15.07
CA SER A 64 1.91 5.67 -15.03
C SER A 64 1.38 5.55 -13.61
N PHE A 65 0.55 6.50 -13.22
CA PHE A 65 -0.03 6.59 -11.89
C PHE A 65 -1.52 6.32 -11.98
N LYS A 66 -2.05 5.58 -11.00
CA LYS A 66 -3.48 5.38 -10.85
C LYS A 66 -3.86 5.68 -9.41
N LYS A 67 -4.75 6.66 -9.29
CA LYS A 67 -5.41 7.03 -8.05
C LYS A 67 -6.36 5.91 -7.60
N GLU A 68 -6.31 5.58 -6.32
CA GLU A 68 -7.30 4.71 -5.67
C GLU A 68 -7.92 5.46 -4.48
N GLU A 69 -9.25 5.54 -4.48
CA GLU A 69 -10.01 6.24 -3.43
C GLU A 69 -10.20 5.37 -2.19
N ARG A 70 -10.09 4.04 -2.31
CA ARG A 70 -10.21 3.11 -1.20
C ARG A 70 -8.86 2.53 -0.77
N ILE A 71 -8.34 3.06 0.34
CA ILE A 71 -7.09 2.63 0.97
C ILE A 71 -7.05 1.11 1.22
N ASN A 72 -8.19 0.52 1.62
CA ASN A 72 -8.28 -0.90 1.98
C ASN A 72 -8.06 -1.87 0.81
N SER A 73 -8.04 -1.39 -0.44
CA SER A 73 -7.76 -2.21 -1.63
C SER A 73 -6.39 -1.97 -2.26
N LEU A 74 -5.56 -1.09 -1.71
CA LEU A 74 -4.28 -0.75 -2.34
C LEU A 74 -3.40 -1.98 -2.57
N PHE A 75 -3.29 -2.85 -1.56
CA PHE A 75 -2.45 -4.05 -1.65
C PHE A 75 -2.99 -5.15 -2.57
N SER A 76 -4.27 -5.13 -3.00
CA SER A 76 -4.75 -6.13 -3.96
C SER A 76 -4.11 -5.97 -5.34
N TYR A 77 -3.69 -4.76 -5.68
CA TYR A 77 -3.03 -4.45 -6.96
C TYR A 77 -1.58 -4.95 -7.04
N LEU A 78 -0.96 -5.34 -5.93
CA LEU A 78 0.39 -5.93 -5.95
C LEU A 78 0.44 -7.21 -6.81
N ASN A 79 -0.62 -8.05 -6.73
CA ASN A 79 -0.73 -9.27 -7.55
C ASN A 79 -0.95 -8.99 -9.04
N GLU A 80 -1.41 -7.79 -9.37
CA GLU A 80 -1.59 -7.32 -10.75
C GLU A 80 -0.31 -6.67 -11.32
N GLY A 81 0.80 -6.72 -10.58
CA GLY A 81 2.09 -6.17 -11.01
C GLY A 81 2.27 -4.68 -10.75
N PHE A 82 1.38 -4.06 -9.97
CA PHE A 82 1.51 -2.65 -9.59
C PHE A 82 2.48 -2.48 -8.42
N ALA A 83 3.11 -1.31 -8.35
CA ALA A 83 3.72 -0.81 -7.12
C ALA A 83 2.66 -0.02 -6.34
N VAL A 84 2.73 -0.06 -5.02
CA VAL A 84 1.75 0.56 -4.13
C VAL A 84 2.46 1.54 -3.21
N GLU A 85 2.00 2.79 -3.18
CA GLU A 85 2.35 3.76 -2.15
C GLU A 85 1.72 3.33 -0.82
N ALA A 86 2.55 3.34 0.22
CA ALA A 86 2.17 2.90 1.55
C ALA A 86 3.08 3.56 2.59
N PHE A 87 2.50 3.90 3.74
CA PHE A 87 3.29 4.28 4.91
C PHE A 87 4.03 3.06 5.48
N ASP A 88 5.07 3.32 6.26
CA ASP A 88 5.89 2.31 6.92
C ASP A 88 5.08 1.29 7.74
N VAL A 89 4.10 1.77 8.50
CA VAL A 89 3.18 0.93 9.30
C VAL A 89 2.40 -0.08 8.44
N GLN A 90 2.10 0.27 7.19
CA GLN A 90 1.42 -0.61 6.24
C GLN A 90 2.42 -1.50 5.50
N ALA A 91 3.53 -0.93 5.01
CA ALA A 91 4.55 -1.63 4.23
C ALA A 91 5.22 -2.76 5.04
N PHE A 92 5.51 -2.51 6.32
CA PHE A 92 6.07 -3.51 7.22
C PHE A 92 5.11 -4.70 7.40
N SER A 93 3.84 -4.41 7.71
CA SER A 93 2.79 -5.42 7.86
C SER A 93 2.60 -6.24 6.57
N ALA A 94 2.64 -5.60 5.40
CA ALA A 94 2.53 -6.26 4.11
C ALA A 94 3.74 -7.15 3.78
N ALA A 95 4.94 -6.73 4.18
CA ALA A 95 6.16 -7.52 4.02
C ALA A 95 6.17 -8.76 4.94
N GLU A 96 5.81 -8.60 6.22
CA GLU A 96 5.70 -9.72 7.16
C GLU A 96 4.66 -10.75 6.73
N ALA A 97 3.54 -10.30 6.17
CA ALA A 97 2.50 -11.17 5.63
C ALA A 97 2.90 -11.85 4.30
N GLY A 98 4.06 -11.53 3.72
CA GLY A 98 4.52 -12.05 2.44
C GLY A 98 3.74 -11.52 1.22
N VAL A 99 2.95 -10.46 1.42
CA VAL A 99 2.16 -9.82 0.35
C VAL A 99 3.05 -8.93 -0.52
N ALA A 100 4.05 -8.27 0.08
CA ALA A 100 5.03 -7.47 -0.62
C ALA A 100 6.42 -8.14 -0.58
N SER A 101 7.12 -8.18 -1.72
CA SER A 101 8.47 -8.75 -1.80
C SER A 101 9.59 -7.72 -1.62
N LYS A 102 9.29 -6.43 -1.83
CA LYS A 102 10.24 -5.31 -1.79
C LYS A 102 9.57 -4.06 -1.26
N TRP A 103 10.34 -3.22 -0.59
CA TRP A 103 9.93 -1.88 -0.16
C TRP A 103 11.09 -0.90 -0.42
N TYR A 104 10.75 0.24 -1.00
CA TYR A 104 11.65 1.36 -1.25
C TYR A 104 11.12 2.63 -0.55
N PRO A 105 11.86 3.25 0.38
CA PRO A 105 11.47 4.53 0.96
C PRO A 105 11.58 5.63 -0.10
N GLN A 106 10.52 6.41 -0.28
CA GLN A 106 10.46 7.47 -1.30
C GLN A 106 10.45 8.87 -0.69
N TYR A 107 9.69 9.07 0.39
CA TYR A 107 9.58 10.35 1.08
C TYR A 107 9.33 10.12 2.58
N LEU A 108 9.54 11.18 3.35
CA LEU A 108 9.17 11.24 4.77
C LEU A 108 7.89 12.05 4.91
N ALA A 109 6.95 11.52 5.69
CA ALA A 109 5.76 12.22 6.11
C ALA A 109 5.80 12.41 7.63
N THR A 110 5.19 13.49 8.13
CA THR A 110 5.12 13.77 9.57
C THR A 110 3.76 14.32 9.89
N VAL A 111 3.13 13.76 10.94
CA VAL A 111 1.87 14.28 11.46
C VAL A 111 2.15 15.63 12.12
N VAL A 112 1.36 16.64 11.76
CA VAL A 112 1.46 18.00 12.29
C VAL A 112 0.16 18.43 12.93
N ILE A 113 0.24 19.40 13.85
CA ILE A 113 -0.93 20.16 14.29
C ILE A 113 -1.10 21.34 13.33
N ALA A 114 -2.08 21.26 12.43
CA ALA A 114 -2.49 22.39 11.60
C ALA A 114 -3.43 23.29 12.40
N VAL A 115 -3.25 24.61 12.29
CA VAL A 115 -4.02 25.61 13.05
C VAL A 115 -4.61 26.64 12.10
N ASP A 116 -5.93 26.78 12.09
CA ASP A 116 -6.59 27.89 11.40
C ASP A 116 -6.47 29.18 12.21
N ARG A 117 -5.61 30.09 11.73
CA ARG A 117 -5.33 31.39 12.35
C ARG A 117 -6.47 32.40 12.20
N ASN A 118 -7.48 32.12 11.38
CA ASN A 118 -8.70 32.91 11.37
C ASN A 118 -9.63 32.57 12.55
N LEU A 119 -9.45 31.38 13.15
CA LEU A 119 -10.25 30.90 14.29
C LEU A 119 -9.54 31.11 15.62
N THR A 120 -8.20 30.98 15.68
CA THR A 120 -7.46 31.07 16.95
C THR A 120 -6.02 31.59 16.82
N ASP A 121 -5.67 32.51 17.72
CA ASP A 121 -4.31 33.01 17.92
C ASP A 121 -3.56 32.27 19.04
N VAL A 122 -4.17 31.24 19.63
CA VAL A 122 -3.53 30.47 20.70
C VAL A 122 -2.22 29.86 20.21
N LYS A 123 -1.17 30.02 21.02
CA LYS A 123 0.13 29.40 20.77
C LYS A 123 0.05 27.92 21.19
N ILE A 124 0.18 27.02 20.22
CA ILE A 124 0.25 25.57 20.42
C ILE A 124 1.71 25.16 20.21
N GLY A 125 2.38 24.76 21.28
CA GLY A 125 3.78 24.31 21.29
C GLY A 125 3.93 22.79 21.26
N GLY A 126 2.87 22.05 21.59
CA GLY A 126 2.84 20.59 21.49
C GLY A 126 1.45 20.01 21.74
N TRP A 127 1.36 18.68 21.72
CA TRP A 127 0.10 17.95 21.82
C TRP A 127 -0.68 18.24 23.10
N ILE A 128 0.00 18.42 24.23
CA ILE A 128 -0.66 18.67 25.52
C ILE A 128 -1.41 20.00 25.56
N ASP A 129 -0.96 21.00 24.79
CA ASP A 129 -1.58 22.32 24.74
C ASP A 129 -2.99 22.27 24.13
N LEU A 130 -3.31 21.22 23.36
CA LEU A 130 -4.64 21.00 22.78
C LEU A 130 -5.72 20.86 23.85
N LEU A 131 -5.40 20.42 25.07
CA LEU A 131 -6.39 20.40 26.16
C LEU A 131 -6.82 21.82 26.57
N GLY A 132 -6.02 22.84 26.28
CA GLY A 132 -6.27 24.24 26.63
C GLY A 132 -7.06 25.05 25.59
N VAL A 133 -7.08 24.63 24.31
CA VAL A 133 -7.68 25.42 23.21
C VAL A 133 -9.20 25.41 23.24
N LYS A 134 -9.88 26.51 22.94
CA LYS A 134 -11.36 26.56 23.00
C LYS A 134 -12.02 26.03 21.75
N GLU A 135 -11.30 26.06 20.64
CA GLU A 135 -11.75 25.64 19.33
C GLU A 135 -11.75 24.11 19.21
N ASP A 136 -12.53 23.61 18.25
CA ASP A 136 -12.64 22.17 18.00
C ASP A 136 -11.33 21.59 17.44
N VAL A 137 -10.97 20.39 17.89
CA VAL A 137 -9.81 19.65 17.40
C VAL A 137 -10.29 18.50 16.53
N ALA A 138 -10.08 18.62 15.22
CA ALA A 138 -10.41 17.58 14.25
C ALA A 138 -9.26 16.58 14.06
N LEU A 139 -9.60 15.33 13.77
CA LEU A 139 -8.66 14.22 13.55
C LEU A 139 -9.13 13.39 12.36
N PHE A 140 -8.20 12.83 11.59
CA PHE A 140 -8.51 11.81 10.60
C PHE A 140 -8.65 10.45 11.29
N TYR A 141 -9.80 9.80 11.11
CA TYR A 141 -10.14 8.53 11.77
C TYR A 141 -9.99 7.29 10.88
N GLU A 142 -9.64 7.49 9.60
CA GLU A 142 -9.40 6.39 8.67
C GLU A 142 -8.00 5.81 8.83
N GLN A 143 -7.86 4.50 8.61
CA GLN A 143 -6.54 3.88 8.52
C GLN A 143 -5.89 4.26 7.18
N PRO A 144 -4.56 4.48 7.15
CA PRO A 144 -3.59 4.32 8.23
C PRO A 144 -3.42 5.55 9.14
N TYR A 145 -4.11 6.66 8.84
CA TYR A 145 -3.91 7.95 9.52
C TYR A 145 -4.13 7.87 11.02
N THR A 146 -5.14 7.13 11.48
CA THR A 146 -5.38 6.95 12.93
C THR A 146 -4.16 6.40 13.65
N GLN A 147 -3.50 5.37 13.10
CA GLN A 147 -2.31 4.79 13.72
C GLN A 147 -1.13 5.77 13.73
N LEU A 148 -0.94 6.50 12.64
CA LEU A 148 0.11 7.52 12.52
C LEU A 148 -0.11 8.67 13.51
N ILE A 149 -1.34 9.17 13.62
CA ILE A 149 -1.72 10.25 14.54
C ILE A 149 -1.52 9.81 16.00
N MET A 150 -2.02 8.63 16.38
CA MET A 150 -1.83 8.11 17.74
C MET A 150 -0.34 7.97 18.09
N SER A 151 0.46 7.43 17.15
CA SER A 151 1.90 7.26 17.33
C SER A 151 2.61 8.61 17.47
N ALA A 152 2.25 9.59 16.64
CA ALA A 152 2.86 10.93 16.69
C ALA A 152 2.53 11.68 17.99
N ILE A 153 1.28 11.57 18.47
CA ILE A 153 0.88 12.14 19.78
C ILE A 153 1.70 11.49 20.89
N SER A 154 1.72 10.16 20.95
CA SER A 154 2.46 9.42 21.97
C SER A 154 3.95 9.72 21.95
N TYR A 155 4.59 9.69 20.79
CA TYR A 155 5.99 10.05 20.63
C TYR A 155 6.27 11.49 21.11
N GLY A 156 5.40 12.44 20.76
CA GLY A 156 5.56 13.82 21.19
C GLY A 156 5.31 14.06 22.68
N LEU A 157 4.63 13.15 23.38
CA LEU A 157 4.38 13.22 24.83
C LEU A 157 5.39 12.41 25.65
N GLU A 158 5.86 11.27 25.14
CA GLU A 158 6.64 10.27 25.89
C GLU A 158 8.08 10.10 25.37
N GLY A 159 8.36 10.47 24.11
CA GLY A 159 9.65 10.27 23.46
C GLY A 159 9.76 8.92 22.71
N GLU A 160 11.00 8.47 22.45
CA GLU A 160 11.27 7.30 21.58
C GLU A 160 10.64 5.98 22.05
N ASN A 161 10.57 5.76 23.36
CA ASN A 161 10.04 4.52 23.95
C ASN A 161 8.59 4.68 24.40
N TYR A 162 7.76 5.26 23.53
CA TYR A 162 6.37 5.56 23.85
C TYR A 162 5.47 4.33 23.89
N SER A 163 4.44 4.43 24.71
CA SER A 163 3.22 3.62 24.71
C SER A 163 2.09 4.35 23.98
N LEU A 164 0.95 3.70 23.73
CA LEU A 164 -0.23 4.40 23.17
C LEU A 164 -1.11 5.06 24.24
N ASP A 165 -0.74 4.96 25.52
CA ASP A 165 -1.60 5.35 26.63
C ASP A 165 -1.75 6.88 26.76
N SER A 166 -0.68 7.66 26.53
CA SER A 166 -0.78 9.12 26.58
C SER A 166 -1.62 9.68 25.43
N ALA A 167 -1.53 9.09 24.23
CA ALA A 167 -2.41 9.46 23.13
C ALA A 167 -3.87 9.17 23.45
N VAL A 168 -4.20 7.97 23.96
CA VAL A 168 -5.57 7.64 24.38
C VAL A 168 -6.07 8.60 25.47
N SER A 169 -5.21 8.94 26.43
CA SER A 169 -5.55 9.85 27.53
C SER A 169 -5.81 11.27 27.02
N LEU A 170 -4.97 11.78 26.11
CA LEU A 170 -5.15 13.08 25.48
C LEU A 170 -6.46 13.13 24.70
N LEU A 171 -6.70 12.16 23.82
CA LEU A 171 -7.90 12.11 22.98
C LEU A 171 -9.19 12.00 23.80
N ARG A 172 -9.17 11.23 24.90
CA ARG A 172 -10.27 11.22 25.87
C ARG A 172 -10.48 12.60 26.49
N GLY A 173 -9.39 13.28 26.90
CA GLY A 173 -9.46 14.62 27.45
C GLY A 173 -10.09 15.63 26.50
N LEU A 174 -9.77 15.54 25.20
CA LEU A 174 -10.38 16.36 24.15
C LEU A 174 -11.87 16.04 23.98
N GLN A 175 -12.25 14.76 23.96
CA GLN A 175 -13.64 14.35 23.83
C GLN A 175 -14.51 14.83 25.00
N TYR A 176 -13.99 14.79 26.23
CA TYR A 176 -14.73 15.26 27.41
C TYR A 176 -14.90 16.79 27.48
N LYS A 177 -14.20 17.54 26.62
CA LYS A 177 -14.34 19.00 26.52
C LYS A 177 -15.61 19.42 25.77
N GLU A 178 -16.22 18.52 24.99
CA GLU A 178 -17.49 18.77 24.28
C GLU A 178 -18.74 18.80 25.21
N ARG A 179 -18.60 19.12 26.50
CA ARG A 179 -19.71 19.26 27.45
C ARG A 179 -19.66 20.55 28.27
#